data_AF-A0A7S2Q1Y7-F1
#
_entry.id   AF-A0A7S2Q1Y7-F1
#
_cell.length_a   1.000
_cell.length_b   1.000
_cell.length_c   1.000
_cell.angle_alpha   90.00
_cell.angle_beta   90.00
_cell.angle_gamma   90.00
#
_symmetry.space_group_name_H-M   'P 1'
#
loop_
_entity.id
_entity.type
_entity.pdbx_description
1 polymer ?
#
loop_
_entity_poly.entity_id
_entity_poly.type
_entity_poly.pdbx_seq_one_letter_code
_entity_poly.pdbx_strand_id
1 'polypeptide(L)'
;FVMGNRDCNKLRLRVELGEAHRLALPLREHPGPYWAKHVRPCNKLPEEELDRDSAELRLRWILRDTMGSGNAFEHRREELRRAAGGAEVDDRAVVRSFLEAMGPGGELCEYLRAARPAIRLGAALFVHGGLPRVDGQGWVPGWLPAWEAGVAERRGVPLDEWVEELSRLATTSMAEYAESLASGTPPGADAWSVVGGYLHGQAGA
;
A
#
# COMPACT_ATOMS: atom_id res chain seq x y z
N PHE A 1 10.55 2.20 13.85
CA PHE A 1 11.07 1.50 12.66
C PHE A 1 10.80 2.34 11.43
N VAL A 2 11.59 2.18 10.36
CA VAL A 2 11.35 2.89 9.09
C VAL A 2 10.38 2.08 8.24
N MET A 3 9.38 2.73 7.67
CA MET A 3 8.39 2.09 6.79
C MET A 3 9.07 1.44 5.58
N GLY A 4 8.47 0.37 5.05
CA GLY A 4 8.88 -0.28 3.81
C GLY A 4 7.88 -0.05 2.70
N ASN A 5 8.35 0.13 1.45
CA ASN A 5 7.49 0.46 0.30
C ASN A 5 6.49 -0.66 0.07
N ARG A 6 6.97 -1.89 0.22
CA ARG A 6 6.16 -3.10 0.10
C ARG A 6 5.14 -3.23 1.23
N ASP A 7 5.40 -2.66 2.39
CA ASP A 7 4.45 -2.69 3.50
C ASP A 7 3.36 -1.66 3.28
N CYS A 8 3.70 -0.42 2.89
CA CYS A 8 2.73 0.60 2.51
C CYS A 8 1.87 0.16 1.33
N ASN A 9 2.47 -0.51 0.32
CA ASN A 9 1.74 -1.06 -0.82
C ASN A 9 0.64 -2.05 -0.43
N LYS A 10 0.67 -2.66 0.77
CA LYS A 10 -0.39 -3.57 1.24
C LYS A 10 -1.67 -2.82 1.65
N LEU A 11 -1.61 -1.51 1.91
CA LEU A 11 -2.79 -0.68 2.20
C LEU A 11 -3.83 -0.75 1.08
N ARG A 12 -3.38 -0.93 -0.17
CA ARG A 12 -4.27 -1.08 -1.34
C ARG A 12 -5.15 -2.33 -1.29
N LEU A 13 -4.76 -3.37 -0.56
CA LEU A 13 -5.46 -4.67 -0.59
C LEU A 13 -6.91 -4.57 -0.13
N ARG A 14 -7.18 -3.73 0.88
CA ARG A 14 -8.55 -3.51 1.37
C ARG A 14 -9.45 -2.87 0.31
N VAL A 15 -8.88 -2.05 -0.57
CA VAL A 15 -9.58 -1.40 -1.69
C VAL A 15 -9.72 -2.39 -2.85
N GLU A 16 -8.59 -2.86 -3.38
CA GLU A 16 -8.55 -3.53 -4.67
C GLU A 16 -9.12 -4.95 -4.67
N LEU A 17 -9.19 -5.59 -3.51
CA LEU A 17 -9.83 -6.89 -3.35
C LEU A 17 -11.33 -6.77 -3.02
N GLY A 18 -11.77 -5.57 -2.62
CA GLY A 18 -13.16 -5.27 -2.28
C GLY A 18 -14.08 -5.37 -3.49
N GLU A 19 -15.31 -5.85 -3.28
CA GLU A 19 -16.30 -6.05 -4.33
C GLU A 19 -16.59 -4.76 -5.13
N ALA A 20 -16.76 -3.63 -4.43
CA ALA A 20 -17.03 -2.34 -5.07
C ALA A 20 -15.96 -1.95 -6.09
N HIS A 21 -14.67 -2.12 -5.75
CA HIS A 21 -13.57 -1.82 -6.66
C HIS A 21 -13.50 -2.84 -7.82
N ARG A 22 -13.73 -4.13 -7.55
CA ARG A 22 -13.75 -5.15 -8.61
C ARG A 22 -14.86 -4.92 -9.64
N LEU A 23 -16.03 -4.48 -9.20
CA LEU A 23 -17.14 -4.10 -10.08
C LEU A 23 -16.86 -2.81 -10.86
N ALA A 24 -16.25 -1.82 -10.22
CA ALA A 24 -15.96 -0.53 -10.84
C ALA A 24 -14.78 -0.58 -11.83
N LEU A 25 -13.78 -1.42 -11.55
CA LEU A 25 -12.57 -1.54 -12.36
C LEU A 25 -12.20 -3.02 -12.52
N PRO A 26 -12.81 -3.73 -13.48
CA PRO A 26 -12.55 -5.13 -13.75
C PRO A 26 -11.08 -5.41 -14.07
N LEU A 27 -10.61 -6.63 -13.80
CA LEU A 27 -9.19 -7.00 -13.91
C LEU A 27 -8.63 -6.78 -15.32
N ARG A 28 -9.44 -7.03 -16.34
CA ARG A 28 -9.15 -6.80 -17.76
C ARG A 28 -8.84 -5.33 -18.09
N GLU A 29 -9.53 -4.42 -17.42
CA GLU A 29 -9.44 -2.97 -17.64
C GLU A 29 -8.48 -2.29 -16.66
N HIS A 30 -8.01 -3.03 -15.65
CA HIS A 30 -7.16 -2.49 -14.61
C HIS A 30 -5.83 -1.96 -15.19
N PRO A 31 -5.51 -0.65 -15.01
CA PRO A 31 -4.37 0.01 -15.66
C PRO A 31 -3.02 -0.33 -15.01
N GLY A 32 -3.03 -1.15 -13.96
CA GLY A 32 -1.89 -1.43 -13.10
C GLY A 32 -1.62 -0.28 -12.11
N PRO A 33 -0.65 -0.44 -11.21
CA PRO A 33 -0.29 0.62 -10.29
C PRO A 33 0.40 1.80 -11.01
N TYR A 34 0.19 3.02 -10.54
CA TYR A 34 0.68 4.26 -11.18
C TYR A 34 2.21 4.28 -11.32
N TRP A 35 2.93 3.67 -10.37
CA TRP A 35 4.39 3.56 -10.36
C TRP A 35 4.94 2.49 -11.30
N ALA A 36 4.10 1.58 -11.81
CA ALA A 36 4.53 0.49 -12.69
C ALA A 36 3.45 0.13 -13.71
N LYS A 37 3.15 1.09 -14.61
CA LYS A 37 2.10 0.95 -15.65
C LYS A 37 2.27 -0.25 -16.59
N HIS A 38 3.44 -0.90 -16.63
CA HIS A 38 3.71 -2.07 -17.46
C HIS A 38 3.28 -3.40 -16.82
N VAL A 39 3.06 -3.45 -15.50
CA VAL A 39 2.61 -4.66 -14.78
C VAL A 39 1.08 -4.81 -14.73
N ARG A 40 0.37 -4.35 -15.77
CA ARG A 40 -1.10 -4.49 -15.87
C ARG A 40 -1.51 -5.97 -15.88
N PRO A 41 -2.67 -6.34 -15.33
CA PRO A 41 -3.12 -7.73 -15.37
C PRO A 41 -3.22 -8.29 -16.79
N CYS A 42 -3.70 -7.51 -17.76
CA CYS A 42 -3.77 -7.94 -19.17
C CYS A 42 -2.41 -8.27 -19.81
N ASN A 43 -1.30 -7.81 -19.23
CA ASN A 43 0.05 -8.16 -19.67
C ASN A 43 0.64 -9.36 -18.91
N LYS A 44 -0.04 -9.82 -17.84
CA LYS A 44 0.53 -10.72 -16.82
C LYS A 44 -0.31 -11.97 -16.57
N LEU A 45 -1.57 -11.96 -16.98
CA LEU A 45 -2.52 -13.04 -16.79
C LEU A 45 -3.05 -13.51 -18.15
N PRO A 46 -3.33 -14.81 -18.32
CA PRO A 46 -4.01 -15.32 -19.50
C PRO A 46 -5.46 -14.82 -19.56
N GLU A 47 -6.02 -14.80 -20.77
CA GLU A 47 -7.34 -14.25 -21.09
C GLU A 47 -8.46 -14.87 -20.22
N GLU A 48 -8.47 -16.20 -20.08
CA GLU A 48 -9.42 -16.92 -19.22
C GLU A 48 -9.37 -16.55 -17.72
N GLU A 49 -8.28 -15.96 -17.24
CA GLU A 49 -8.21 -15.47 -15.85
C GLU A 49 -8.77 -14.06 -15.71
N LEU A 50 -8.60 -13.22 -16.73
CA LEU A 50 -9.06 -11.83 -16.71
C LEU A 50 -10.57 -11.73 -16.53
N ASP A 51 -11.32 -12.69 -17.10
CA ASP A 51 -12.78 -12.72 -17.02
C ASP A 51 -13.32 -13.30 -15.70
N ARG A 52 -12.51 -14.06 -14.95
CA ARG A 52 -12.93 -14.65 -13.66
C ARG A 52 -12.94 -13.61 -12.52
N ASP A 53 -12.04 -12.63 -12.59
CA ASP A 53 -11.89 -11.50 -11.67
C ASP A 53 -12.26 -11.77 -10.19
N SER A 54 -11.53 -12.68 -9.56
CA SER A 54 -11.72 -13.04 -8.16
C SER A 54 -10.72 -12.30 -7.25
N ALA A 55 -11.06 -12.16 -5.97
CA ALA A 55 -10.18 -11.53 -4.98
C ALA A 55 -8.87 -12.31 -4.79
N GLU A 56 -8.96 -13.64 -4.87
CA GLU A 56 -7.83 -14.57 -4.81
C GLU A 56 -6.86 -14.33 -5.98
N LEU A 57 -7.40 -14.24 -7.20
CA LEU A 57 -6.62 -13.98 -8.41
C LEU A 57 -5.94 -12.60 -8.34
N ARG A 58 -6.68 -11.57 -7.93
CA ARG A 58 -6.13 -10.23 -7.73
C ARG A 58 -5.01 -10.21 -6.70
N LEU A 59 -5.20 -10.85 -5.55
CA LEU A 59 -4.18 -10.90 -4.51
C LEU A 59 -2.91 -11.60 -5.02
N ARG A 60 -3.04 -12.72 -5.75
CA ARG A 60 -1.90 -13.40 -6.37
C ARG A 60 -1.16 -12.51 -7.35
N TRP A 61 -1.87 -11.82 -8.24
CA TRP A 61 -1.28 -10.85 -9.18
C TRP A 61 -0.58 -9.71 -8.44
N ILE A 62 -1.22 -9.09 -7.44
CA ILE A 62 -0.62 -8.00 -6.65
C ILE A 62 0.68 -8.47 -6.00
N LEU A 63 0.66 -9.62 -5.31
CA LEU A 63 1.82 -10.17 -4.62
C LEU A 63 2.95 -10.51 -5.61
N ARG A 64 2.63 -11.18 -6.71
CA ARG A 64 3.61 -11.63 -7.70
C ARG A 64 4.20 -10.48 -8.51
N ASP A 65 3.35 -9.70 -9.16
CA ASP A 65 3.75 -8.76 -10.21
C ASP A 65 3.99 -7.33 -9.71
N THR A 66 3.40 -6.94 -8.57
CA THR A 66 3.54 -5.56 -8.05
C THR A 66 4.37 -5.48 -6.78
N MET A 67 4.46 -6.57 -6.01
CA MET A 67 5.21 -6.60 -4.75
C MET A 67 6.49 -7.44 -4.80
N GLY A 68 6.65 -8.30 -5.82
CA GLY A 68 7.81 -9.17 -5.98
C GLY A 68 7.84 -10.33 -4.98
N SER A 69 6.69 -10.75 -4.47
CA SER A 69 6.52 -11.79 -3.46
C SER A 69 5.58 -12.90 -3.97
N GLY A 70 5.89 -13.50 -5.12
CA GLY A 70 5.01 -14.44 -5.83
C GLY A 70 4.58 -15.68 -5.02
N ASN A 71 5.41 -16.14 -4.08
CA ASN A 71 5.08 -17.28 -3.22
C ASN A 71 4.36 -16.90 -1.92
N ALA A 72 4.15 -15.60 -1.64
CA ALA A 72 3.58 -15.15 -0.37
C ALA A 72 2.17 -15.69 -0.12
N PHE A 73 1.37 -15.89 -1.18
CA PHE A 73 0.04 -16.49 -1.05
C PHE A 73 0.12 -17.92 -0.51
N GLU A 74 0.99 -18.74 -1.09
CA GLU A 74 1.14 -20.14 -0.68
C GLU A 74 1.89 -20.29 0.65
N HIS A 75 2.86 -19.42 0.94
CA HIS A 75 3.48 -19.35 2.25
C HIS A 75 2.44 -19.04 3.34
N ARG A 76 1.54 -18.07 3.08
CA ARG A 76 0.47 -17.74 4.02
C ARG A 76 -0.52 -18.89 4.19
N ARG A 77 -0.84 -19.63 3.11
CA ARG A 77 -1.65 -20.85 3.22
C ARG A 77 -1.02 -21.87 4.16
N GLU A 78 0.27 -22.11 4.01
CA GLU A 78 1.01 -23.05 4.85
C GLU A 78 1.09 -22.58 6.32
N GLU A 79 1.28 -21.29 6.57
CA GLU A 79 1.20 -20.70 7.91
C GLU A 79 -0.17 -20.96 8.56
N LEU A 80 -1.25 -20.69 7.83
CA LEU A 80 -2.62 -20.92 8.30
C LEU A 80 -2.90 -22.41 8.53
N ARG A 81 -2.43 -23.27 7.63
CA ARG A 81 -2.55 -24.73 7.76
C ARG A 81 -1.90 -25.22 9.05
N ARG A 82 -0.68 -24.75 9.34
CA ARG A 82 0.05 -25.08 10.57
C ARG A 82 -0.68 -24.57 11.81
N ALA A 83 -1.18 -23.34 11.78
CA ALA A 83 -1.96 -22.76 12.87
C ALA A 83 -3.26 -23.53 13.14
N ALA A 84 -3.88 -24.09 12.09
CA ALA A 84 -5.08 -24.90 12.17
C ALA A 84 -4.83 -26.39 12.45
N GLY A 85 -3.63 -26.78 12.87
CA GLY A 85 -3.31 -28.18 13.19
C GLY A 85 -3.28 -29.13 11.98
N GLY A 86 -3.01 -28.60 10.79
CA GLY A 86 -2.90 -29.37 9.55
C GLY A 86 -4.17 -29.44 8.70
N ALA A 87 -5.25 -28.77 9.12
CA ALA A 87 -6.50 -28.67 8.35
C ALA A 87 -6.30 -27.96 7.01
N GLU A 88 -7.07 -28.36 5.99
CA GLU A 88 -7.04 -27.72 4.68
C GLU A 88 -7.48 -26.26 4.75
N VAL A 89 -6.78 -25.40 4.01
CA VAL A 89 -7.02 -23.95 3.96
C VAL A 89 -7.34 -23.56 2.52
N ASP A 90 -8.54 -23.03 2.31
CA ASP A 90 -8.97 -22.54 1.00
C ASP A 90 -8.41 -21.15 0.69
N ASP A 91 -8.49 -20.76 -0.59
CA ASP A 91 -7.95 -19.47 -1.04
C ASP A 91 -8.68 -18.28 -0.39
N ARG A 92 -9.95 -18.45 -0.03
CA ARG A 92 -10.76 -17.42 0.66
C ARG A 92 -10.22 -17.15 2.05
N ALA A 93 -9.82 -18.17 2.79
CA ALA A 93 -9.19 -18.02 4.09
C ALA A 93 -7.84 -17.29 3.99
N VAL A 94 -7.06 -17.55 2.93
CA VAL A 94 -5.82 -16.81 2.68
C VAL A 94 -6.12 -15.33 2.45
N VAL A 95 -7.03 -15.00 1.52
CA VAL A 95 -7.45 -13.62 1.24
C VAL A 95 -7.93 -12.92 2.50
N ARG A 96 -8.82 -13.57 3.27
CA ARG A 96 -9.32 -13.06 4.54
C ARG A 96 -8.18 -12.72 5.50
N SER A 97 -7.17 -13.57 5.63
CA SER A 97 -6.05 -13.32 6.53
C SER A 97 -5.23 -12.07 6.16
N PHE A 98 -5.08 -11.76 4.87
CA PHE A 98 -4.43 -10.52 4.43
C PHE A 98 -5.31 -9.29 4.73
N LEU A 99 -6.62 -9.42 4.56
CA LEU A 99 -7.58 -8.35 4.86
C LEU A 99 -7.73 -8.10 6.36
N GLU A 100 -7.59 -9.13 7.19
CA GLU A 100 -7.58 -9.06 8.66
C GLU A 100 -6.30 -8.41 9.17
N ALA A 101 -5.13 -8.80 8.64
CA ALA A 101 -3.84 -8.20 9.02
C ALA A 101 -3.78 -6.68 8.74
N MET A 102 -4.52 -6.22 7.71
CA MET A 102 -4.66 -4.81 7.35
C MET A 102 -5.90 -4.13 7.99
N GLY A 103 -6.72 -4.89 8.73
CA GLY A 103 -7.90 -4.39 9.42
C GLY A 103 -7.56 -3.67 10.73
N PRO A 104 -8.56 -3.07 11.40
CA PRO A 104 -8.38 -2.52 12.74
C PRO A 104 -7.85 -3.57 13.71
N GLY A 105 -6.75 -3.29 14.41
CA GLY A 105 -6.09 -4.24 15.32
C GLY A 105 -5.29 -5.36 14.64
N GLY A 106 -5.24 -5.39 13.30
CA GLY A 106 -4.43 -6.33 12.53
C GLY A 106 -2.93 -6.01 12.62
N GLU A 107 -2.08 -7.04 12.56
CA GLU A 107 -0.65 -6.93 12.85
C GLU A 107 0.09 -5.99 11.89
N LEU A 108 -0.29 -5.97 10.61
CA LEU A 108 0.34 -5.09 9.61
C LEU A 108 -0.15 -3.65 9.76
N CYS A 109 -1.43 -3.47 10.11
CA CYS A 109 -2.00 -2.16 10.39
C CYS A 109 -1.28 -1.51 11.60
N GLU A 110 -1.15 -2.23 12.71
CA GLU A 110 -0.46 -1.74 13.91
C GLU A 110 1.04 -1.51 13.67
N TYR A 111 1.69 -2.38 12.90
CA TYR A 111 3.07 -2.17 12.46
C TYR A 111 3.21 -0.85 11.67
N LEU A 112 2.35 -0.59 10.69
CA LEU A 112 2.39 0.63 9.88
C LEU A 112 2.06 1.87 10.72
N ARG A 113 1.12 1.79 11.67
CA ARG A 113 0.83 2.89 12.62
C ARG A 113 2.02 3.30 13.46
N ALA A 114 2.89 2.35 13.83
CA ALA A 114 4.07 2.60 14.64
C ALA A 114 5.32 2.95 13.79
N ALA A 115 5.27 2.76 12.48
CA ALA A 115 6.38 3.02 11.59
C ALA A 115 6.48 4.50 11.19
N ARG A 116 7.65 4.93 10.75
CA ARG A 116 7.89 6.30 10.27
C ARG A 116 8.55 6.29 8.89
N PRO A 117 8.25 7.25 7.99
CA PRO A 117 8.94 7.33 6.71
C PRO A 117 10.42 7.71 6.87
N ALA A 118 10.77 8.47 7.90
CA ALA A 118 12.14 8.88 8.18
C ALA A 118 12.43 8.90 9.69
N ILE A 119 13.67 8.59 10.07
CA ILE A 119 14.18 8.65 11.44
C ILE A 119 15.61 9.21 11.39
N ARG A 120 15.88 10.24 12.20
CA ARG A 120 17.23 10.77 12.42
C ARG A 120 17.80 10.26 13.74
N LEU A 121 18.99 9.66 13.69
CA LEU A 121 19.75 9.21 14.86
C LEU A 121 21.11 9.92 14.85
N GLY A 122 21.18 11.06 15.54
CA GLY A 122 22.35 11.93 15.51
C GLY A 122 22.63 12.45 14.09
N ALA A 123 23.79 12.09 13.54
CA ALA A 123 24.19 12.46 12.18
C ALA A 123 23.64 11.52 11.09
N ALA A 124 23.08 10.37 11.47
CA ALA A 124 22.55 9.39 10.52
C ALA A 124 21.07 9.65 10.24
N LEU A 125 20.69 9.67 8.96
CA LEU A 125 19.31 9.72 8.50
C LEU A 125 18.94 8.37 7.88
N PHE A 126 17.90 7.75 8.39
CA PHE A 126 17.26 6.59 7.80
C PHE A 126 15.96 7.07 7.16
N VAL A 127 15.82 6.88 5.85
CA VAL A 127 14.64 7.31 5.10
C VAL A 127 14.15 6.17 4.24
N HIS A 128 12.83 6.04 4.19
CA HIS A 128 12.15 5.18 3.25
C HIS A 128 11.99 5.86 1.89
N GLY A 129 12.29 5.13 0.82
CA GLY A 129 12.14 5.61 -0.55
C GLY A 129 13.36 6.35 -1.09
N GLY A 130 13.19 6.95 -2.27
CA GLY A 130 14.22 7.78 -2.89
C GLY A 130 14.09 9.23 -2.43
N LEU A 131 15.19 9.85 -2.05
CA LEU A 131 15.26 11.31 -1.94
C LEU A 131 15.17 11.92 -3.35
N PRO A 132 14.78 13.18 -3.54
CA PRO A 132 15.00 13.84 -4.83
C PRO A 132 16.50 14.02 -5.08
N ARG A 133 16.91 13.79 -6.33
CA ARG A 133 18.27 14.08 -6.78
C ARG A 133 18.32 15.48 -7.36
N VAL A 134 19.20 16.31 -6.83
CA VAL A 134 19.48 17.65 -7.35
C VAL A 134 20.84 17.64 -8.01
N ASP A 135 20.90 18.16 -9.24
CA ASP A 135 22.13 18.22 -10.03
C ASP A 135 23.24 18.95 -9.25
N GLY A 136 24.42 18.32 -9.20
CA GLY A 136 25.58 18.85 -8.46
C GLY A 136 25.49 18.74 -6.93
N GLN A 137 24.35 18.35 -6.34
CA GLN A 137 24.16 18.25 -4.88
C GLN A 137 23.86 16.81 -4.41
N GLY A 138 23.49 15.92 -5.33
CA GLY A 138 23.16 14.54 -5.00
C GLY A 138 21.76 14.42 -4.41
N TRP A 139 21.57 13.48 -3.50
CA TRP A 139 20.28 13.20 -2.85
C TRP A 139 20.05 14.20 -1.71
N VAL A 140 19.00 15.02 -1.82
CA VAL A 140 18.73 16.09 -0.84
C VAL A 140 17.36 15.91 -0.18
N PRO A 141 17.27 15.92 1.16
CA PRO A 141 16.01 15.97 1.88
C PRO A 141 15.36 17.36 1.79
N GLY A 142 14.17 17.52 2.35
CA GLY A 142 13.50 18.82 2.48
C GLY A 142 12.47 19.13 1.39
N TRP A 143 12.05 18.13 0.60
CA TRP A 143 10.86 18.23 -0.24
C TRP A 143 9.66 17.60 0.47
N LEU A 144 8.58 18.36 0.60
CA LEU A 144 7.28 17.88 1.08
C LEU A 144 6.25 18.06 -0.02
N PRO A 145 5.48 17.02 -0.37
CA PRO A 145 4.41 17.14 -1.35
C PRO A 145 3.30 18.05 -0.83
N ALA A 146 2.45 18.55 -1.74
CA ALA A 146 1.14 19.08 -1.37
C ALA A 146 0.26 17.89 -0.96
N TRP A 147 0.06 17.71 0.35
CA TRP A 147 -0.75 16.62 0.89
C TRP A 147 -2.03 17.11 1.59
N GLU A 148 -2.03 18.38 2.03
CA GLU A 148 -3.21 19.07 2.54
C GLU A 148 -3.88 19.93 1.46
N ALA A 149 -5.21 19.94 1.43
CA ALA A 149 -5.98 20.75 0.49
C ALA A 149 -5.68 22.25 0.69
N GLY A 150 -5.25 22.92 -0.38
CA GLY A 150 -4.88 24.33 -0.34
C GLY A 150 -3.46 24.61 0.16
N VAL A 151 -2.68 23.58 0.52
CA VAL A 151 -1.27 23.71 0.91
C VAL A 151 -0.37 23.34 -0.27
N ALA A 152 0.51 24.26 -0.65
CA ALA A 152 1.47 24.02 -1.75
C ALA A 152 2.61 23.09 -1.32
N GLU A 153 3.27 22.44 -2.30
CA GLU A 153 4.50 21.71 -2.04
C GLU A 153 5.58 22.63 -1.46
N ARG A 154 6.42 22.10 -0.57
CA ARG A 154 7.52 22.85 0.06
C ARG A 154 8.86 22.22 -0.32
N ARG A 155 9.87 23.06 -0.52
CA ARG A 155 11.26 22.67 -0.83
C ARG A 155 12.22 23.38 0.10
N GLY A 156 13.36 22.77 0.37
CA GLY A 156 14.38 23.33 1.26
C GLY A 156 13.96 23.38 2.74
N VAL A 157 13.00 22.55 3.13
CA VAL A 157 12.55 22.42 4.52
C VAL A 157 13.72 21.93 5.38
N PRO A 158 14.02 22.56 6.54
CA PRO A 158 15.05 22.09 7.46
C PRO A 158 14.89 20.61 7.79
N LEU A 159 16.00 19.87 7.91
CA LEU A 159 15.98 18.41 8.03
C LEU A 159 15.08 17.90 9.16
N ASP A 160 15.17 18.51 10.35
CA ASP A 160 14.39 18.07 11.51
C ASP A 160 12.89 18.32 11.29
N GLU A 161 12.51 19.50 10.78
CA GLU A 161 11.14 19.82 10.40
C GLU A 161 10.62 18.88 9.30
N TRP A 162 11.46 18.55 8.32
CA TRP A 162 11.11 17.64 7.24
C TRP A 162 10.81 16.22 7.77
N VAL A 163 11.61 15.71 8.71
CA VAL A 163 11.37 14.40 9.34
C VAL A 163 10.08 14.40 10.18
N GLU A 164 9.81 15.50 10.89
CA GLU A 164 8.58 15.67 11.68
C GLU A 164 7.35 15.73 10.78
N GLU A 165 7.38 16.51 9.71
CA GLU A 165 6.26 16.63 8.77
C GLU A 165 5.99 15.32 8.01
N LEU A 166 7.03 14.57 7.63
CA LEU A 166 6.84 13.22 7.07
C LEU A 166 6.19 12.27 8.09
N SER A 167 6.57 12.37 9.36
CA SER A 167 5.95 11.57 10.43
C SER A 167 4.49 11.97 10.66
N ARG A 168 4.18 13.26 10.56
CA ARG A 168 2.82 13.79 10.67
C ARG A 168 1.95 13.30 9.51
N LEU A 169 2.42 13.44 8.27
CA LEU A 169 1.76 12.90 7.08
C LEU A 169 1.43 11.42 7.26
N ALA A 170 2.42 10.59 7.58
CA ALA A 170 2.21 9.14 7.73
C ALA A 170 1.22 8.79 8.84
N THR A 171 1.27 9.51 9.96
CA THR A 171 0.35 9.28 11.09
C THR A 171 -1.08 9.67 10.71
N THR A 172 -1.26 10.81 10.03
CA THR A 172 -2.56 11.26 9.55
C THR A 172 -3.13 10.30 8.50
N SER A 173 -2.36 9.93 7.49
CA SER A 173 -2.78 8.95 6.47
C SER A 173 -3.23 7.62 7.07
N MET A 174 -2.51 7.11 8.08
CA MET A 174 -2.90 5.86 8.76
C MET A 174 -4.15 6.02 9.63
N ALA A 175 -4.37 7.20 10.21
CA ALA A 175 -5.60 7.49 10.94
C ALA A 175 -6.82 7.54 10.00
N GLU A 176 -6.69 8.23 8.86
CA GLU A 176 -7.72 8.31 7.82
C GLU A 176 -8.02 6.93 7.21
N TYR A 177 -6.97 6.15 6.96
CA TYR A 177 -7.13 4.77 6.54
C TYR A 177 -7.97 3.96 7.53
N ALA A 178 -7.66 4.03 8.83
CA ALA A 178 -8.42 3.32 9.85
C ALA A 178 -9.88 3.81 9.96
N GLU A 179 -10.13 5.12 9.83
CA GLU A 179 -11.47 5.68 9.83
C GLU A 179 -12.29 5.23 8.61
N SER A 180 -11.66 5.16 7.43
CA SER A 180 -12.29 4.63 6.22
C SER A 180 -12.76 3.19 6.43
N LEU A 181 -11.98 2.36 7.16
CA LEU A 181 -12.37 1.00 7.47
C LEU A 181 -13.55 0.93 8.45
N ALA A 182 -13.61 1.85 9.41
CA ALA A 182 -14.65 1.87 10.44
C ALA A 182 -15.99 2.41 9.91
N SER A 183 -15.97 3.41 9.04
CA SER A 183 -17.19 4.02 8.50
C SER A 183 -17.91 3.15 7.47
N GLY A 184 -17.29 2.05 7.02
CA GLY A 184 -17.84 1.20 5.97
C GLY A 184 -17.90 1.90 4.61
N THR A 185 -17.45 3.16 4.53
CA THR A 185 -17.19 3.85 3.28
C THR A 185 -16.11 3.03 2.59
N PRO A 186 -16.41 2.34 1.48
CA PRO A 186 -15.35 1.74 0.71
C PRO A 186 -14.32 2.86 0.48
N PRO A 187 -13.02 2.62 0.72
CA PRO A 187 -12.02 3.39 0.00
C PRO A 187 -12.52 3.50 -1.43
N GLY A 188 -12.68 4.72 -1.96
CA GLY A 188 -13.40 4.93 -3.21
C GLY A 188 -12.93 3.97 -4.31
N ALA A 189 -13.72 3.85 -5.38
CA ALA A 189 -13.35 3.02 -6.54
C ALA A 189 -11.90 3.30 -7.02
N ASP A 190 -11.41 4.52 -6.76
CA ASP A 190 -10.03 4.95 -6.96
C ASP A 190 -9.09 4.46 -5.85
N ALA A 191 -8.52 3.27 -6.04
CA ALA A 191 -7.38 2.84 -5.24
C ALA A 191 -6.21 3.84 -5.46
N TRP A 192 -5.61 4.34 -4.37
CA TRP A 192 -4.45 5.26 -4.42
C TRP A 192 -3.32 4.70 -5.30
N SER A 193 -3.18 3.38 -5.31
CA SER A 193 -2.23 2.65 -6.12
C SER A 193 -2.44 2.80 -7.62
N VAL A 194 -3.67 3.05 -8.06
CA VAL A 194 -4.03 3.26 -9.47
C VAL A 194 -3.90 4.72 -9.88
N VAL A 195 -4.37 5.64 -9.04
CA VAL A 195 -4.41 7.08 -9.35
C VAL A 195 -3.08 7.77 -9.06
N GLY A 196 -2.44 7.38 -7.96
CA GLY A 196 -1.30 8.09 -7.38
C GLY A 196 -1.68 9.42 -6.72
N GLY A 197 -0.66 10.09 -6.20
CA GLY A 197 -0.80 11.34 -5.46
C GLY A 197 -0.59 11.15 -3.95
N TYR A 198 -0.70 12.25 -3.23
CA TYR A 198 -0.52 12.34 -1.77
C TYR A 198 -1.69 13.08 -1.11
N LEU A 199 -2.82 13.25 -1.82
CA LEU A 199 -3.93 14.08 -1.39
C LEU A 199 -4.88 13.32 -0.45
N HIS A 200 -5.38 14.01 0.58
CA HIS A 200 -6.43 13.52 1.47
C HIS A 200 -7.68 13.03 0.73
N GLY A 201 -8.31 11.97 1.26
CA GLY A 201 -9.54 11.38 0.72
C GLY A 201 -9.35 10.10 -0.10
N GLN A 202 -8.12 9.67 -0.34
CA GLN A 202 -7.79 8.35 -0.88
C GLN A 202 -7.34 7.44 0.27
N ALA A 203 -8.09 6.36 0.58
CA ALA A 203 -7.68 5.52 1.71
C ALA A 203 -6.35 4.83 1.42
N GLY A 204 -5.35 5.11 2.26
CA GLY A 204 -4.00 4.54 2.16
C GLY A 204 -3.03 5.30 1.25
N ALA A 205 -3.37 6.53 0.83
CA ALA A 205 -2.44 7.47 0.19
C ALA A 205 -1.47 8.14 1.17
#